data_AF-A0A519TAZ2-F1
#
_entry.id   AF-A0A519TAZ2-F1
#
_cell.length_a   1.000
_cell.length_b   1.000
_cell.length_c   1.000
_cell.angle_alpha   90.00
_cell.angle_beta   90.00
_cell.angle_gamma   90.00
#
_symmetry.space_group_name_H-M   'P 1'
#
loop_
_entity.id
_entity.type
_entity.pdbx_description
1 polymer ?
#
loop_
_entity_poly.entity_id
_entity_poly.type
_entity_poly.pdbx_seq_one_letter_code
_entity_poly.pdbx_strand_id
1 'polypeptide(L)'
;VQECRQAQQALGNVFYGPTQAERKSLAFRRSIYVVQDMAEGDILTTENVRVIRPGHGLPPHELPLVLGRPARRAVRRGTALTWDMV
;
A
#
# COMPACT_ATOMS: atom_id res chain seq x y z
N VAL A 1 -4.33 -13.04 -47.48
CA VAL A 1 -4.07 -14.25 -46.65
C VAL A 1 -2.88 -14.02 -45.69
N GLN A 2 -2.79 -12.83 -45.09
CA GLN A 2 -1.63 -12.45 -44.26
C GLN A 2 -2.04 -11.91 -42.88
N GLU A 3 -3.25 -11.34 -42.73
CA GLU A 3 -3.74 -10.91 -41.40
C GLU A 3 -4.17 -12.07 -40.49
N CYS A 4 -4.66 -13.20 -41.02
CA CYS A 4 -5.13 -14.31 -40.16
C CYS A 4 -4.02 -15.03 -39.38
N ARG A 5 -2.74 -14.90 -39.78
CA ARG A 5 -1.63 -15.57 -39.08
C ARG A 5 -1.16 -14.84 -37.82
N GLN A 6 -1.36 -13.53 -37.73
CA GLN A 6 -1.00 -12.77 -36.53
C GLN A 6 -1.98 -13.00 -35.38
N ALA A 7 -3.27 -13.22 -35.67
CA ALA A 7 -4.25 -13.55 -34.66
C ALA A 7 -3.94 -14.88 -33.93
N GLN A 8 -3.32 -15.85 -34.62
CA GLN A 8 -2.97 -17.14 -34.02
C GLN A 8 -1.76 -17.05 -33.07
N GLN A 9 -0.84 -16.10 -33.28
CA GLN A 9 0.29 -15.87 -32.35
C GLN A 9 -0.14 -15.13 -31.07
N ALA A 10 -1.33 -14.51 -31.07
CA ALA A 10 -1.92 -13.88 -29.88
C ALA A 10 -2.68 -14.87 -28.98
N LEU A 11 -2.85 -16.14 -29.39
CA LEU A 11 -3.28 -17.25 -28.51
C LEU A 11 -2.11 -17.67 -27.57
N GLY A 12 -1.41 -16.68 -27.02
CA GLY A 12 -0.42 -16.89 -25.99
C GLY A 12 -1.07 -17.58 -24.80
N ASN A 13 -0.33 -18.53 -24.22
CA ASN A 13 -0.75 -19.32 -23.07
C ASN A 13 -1.49 -18.46 -22.04
N VAL A 14 -2.70 -18.90 -21.68
CA VAL A 14 -3.47 -18.30 -20.59
C VAL A 14 -2.71 -18.54 -19.28
N PHE A 15 -1.86 -17.58 -18.93
CA PHE A 15 -1.08 -17.62 -17.71
C PHE A 15 -1.90 -16.97 -16.61
N TYR A 16 -2.62 -17.79 -15.83
CA TYR A 16 -3.22 -17.37 -14.56
C TYR A 16 -2.13 -17.30 -13.49
N GLY A 17 -1.32 -16.24 -13.54
CA GLY A 17 -0.31 -15.96 -12.55
C GLY A 17 0.15 -14.51 -12.67
N PRO A 18 0.45 -13.84 -11.55
CA PRO A 18 0.77 -12.43 -11.60
C PRO A 18 2.03 -12.20 -12.43
N THR A 19 1.90 -11.48 -13.53
CA THR A 19 3.03 -11.12 -14.39
C THR A 19 3.95 -10.16 -13.62
N GLN A 20 5.25 -10.17 -13.88
CA GLN A 20 6.21 -9.26 -13.22
C GLN A 20 5.83 -7.77 -13.36
N ALA A 21 4.99 -7.42 -14.34
CA ALA A 21 4.39 -6.11 -14.51
C ALA A 21 3.43 -5.71 -13.36
N GLU A 22 2.73 -6.66 -12.74
CA GLU A 22 1.82 -6.39 -11.61
C GLU A 22 2.56 -6.07 -10.31
N ARG A 23 3.85 -6.43 -10.20
CA ARG A 23 4.69 -6.01 -9.06
C ARG A 23 4.90 -4.50 -9.03
N LYS A 24 4.90 -3.83 -10.18
CA LYS A 24 4.92 -2.35 -10.24
C LYS A 24 3.57 -1.75 -9.82
N SER A 25 2.46 -2.42 -10.09
CA SER A 25 1.11 -2.01 -9.65
C SER A 25 0.91 -2.12 -8.13
N LEU A 26 1.65 -3.00 -7.45
CA LEU A 26 1.63 -3.09 -5.98
C LEU A 26 2.13 -1.80 -5.31
N ALA A 27 3.08 -1.09 -5.91
CA ALA A 27 3.60 0.18 -5.38
C ALA A 27 2.56 1.33 -5.42
N PHE A 28 1.48 1.18 -6.21
CA PHE A 28 0.39 2.17 -6.30
C PHE A 28 -0.77 1.90 -5.34
N ARG A 29 -0.70 0.83 -4.54
CA ARG A 29 -1.70 0.61 -3.49
C ARG A 29 -1.60 1.75 -2.48
N ARG A 30 -2.75 2.15 -1.97
CA ARG A 30 -2.83 3.13 -0.88
C ARG A 30 -2.33 2.45 0.39
N SER A 31 -1.53 3.14 1.19
CA SER A 31 -1.10 2.69 2.52
C SER A 31 -1.28 3.80 3.54
N ILE A 32 -1.28 3.45 4.82
CA ILE A 32 -1.42 4.38 5.93
C ILE A 32 -0.06 5.01 6.21
N TYR A 33 -0.04 6.34 6.25
CA TYR A 33 1.13 7.13 6.60
C TYR A 33 0.78 8.11 7.71
N VAL A 34 1.78 8.39 8.53
CA VAL A 34 1.72 9.43 9.53
C VAL A 34 1.91 10.79 8.85
N VAL A 35 0.99 11.73 9.06
CA VAL A 35 1.02 13.07 8.45
C VAL A 35 1.39 14.19 9.42
N GLN A 36 1.62 13.85 10.69
CA GLN A 36 2.04 14.76 11.75
C GLN A 36 3.11 14.09 12.60
N ASP A 37 4.07 14.84 13.14
CA ASP A 37 5.05 14.26 14.06
C ASP A 37 4.34 13.79 15.35
N MET A 38 4.63 12.57 15.76
CA MET A 38 4.06 11.91 16.93
C MET A 38 5.19 11.43 17.85
N ALA A 39 5.02 11.60 19.15
CA ALA A 39 5.87 11.04 20.18
C ALA A 39 5.49 9.59 20.50
N GLU A 40 6.35 8.90 21.23
CA GLU A 40 6.01 7.62 21.84
C GLU A 40 4.84 7.80 22.82
N GLY A 41 3.82 6.95 22.70
CA GLY A 41 2.60 7.01 23.50
C GLY A 41 1.46 7.84 22.88
N ASP A 42 1.71 8.60 21.81
CA ASP A 42 0.67 9.44 21.19
C ASP A 42 -0.42 8.61 20.50
N ILE A 43 -1.67 9.04 20.63
CA ILE A 43 -2.82 8.34 20.05
C ILE A 43 -2.92 8.59 18.55
N LEU A 44 -3.04 7.51 17.78
CA LEU A 44 -3.30 7.55 16.34
C LEU A 44 -4.74 7.97 16.08
N THR A 45 -4.90 9.15 15.48
CA THR A 45 -6.20 9.72 15.10
C THR A 45 -6.26 9.93 13.58
N THR A 46 -7.47 10.13 13.04
CA THR A 46 -7.66 10.42 11.60
C THR A 46 -7.01 11.73 11.15
N GLU A 47 -6.59 12.58 12.08
CA GLU A 47 -5.85 13.81 11.81
C GLU A 47 -4.35 13.54 11.63
N ASN A 48 -3.80 12.63 12.45
CA ASN A 48 -2.38 12.30 12.50
C ASN A 48 -1.99 11.20 11.49
N VAL A 49 -2.93 10.35 11.08
CA VAL A 49 -2.72 9.32 10.04
C VAL A 49 -3.63 9.52 8.84
N ARG A 50 -3.06 9.34 7.65
CA ARG A 50 -3.77 9.49 6.38
C ARG A 50 -3.35 8.41 5.41
N VAL A 51 -4.30 7.99 4.57
CA VAL A 51 -4.08 6.97 3.56
C VAL A 51 -3.54 7.65 2.29
N ILE A 52 -2.25 7.45 1.98
CA ILE A 52 -1.57 8.04 0.82
C ILE A 52 -0.83 6.95 0.01
N ARG A 53 -0.34 7.32 -1.18
CA ARG A 53 0.56 6.48 -2.00
C ARG A 53 2.00 6.93 -1.76
N PRO A 54 3.03 6.09 -1.94
CA PRO A 54 3.02 4.70 -2.44
C PRO A 54 2.65 3.64 -1.37
N GLY A 55 2.44 2.40 -1.80
CA GLY A 55 1.92 1.31 -0.96
C GLY A 55 2.96 0.57 -0.12
N HIS A 56 3.74 1.28 0.70
CA HIS A 56 4.80 0.65 1.53
C HIS A 56 4.45 0.46 3.01
N GLY A 57 3.35 1.05 3.47
CA GLY A 57 2.87 0.93 4.85
C GLY A 57 1.67 -0.01 4.99
N LEU A 58 1.02 0.03 6.16
CA LEU A 58 -0.19 -0.74 6.42
C LEU A 58 -1.28 -0.46 5.37
N PRO A 59 -2.03 -1.48 4.93
CA PRO A 59 -3.12 -1.29 4.00
C PRO A 59 -4.27 -0.48 4.61
N PRO A 60 -5.10 0.20 3.78
CA PRO A 60 -6.11 1.14 4.27
C PRO A 60 -7.22 0.49 5.10
N HIS A 61 -7.44 -0.81 4.94
CA HIS A 61 -8.45 -1.55 5.71
C HIS A 61 -8.05 -1.74 7.18
N GLU A 62 -6.77 -1.60 7.52
CA GLU A 62 -6.29 -1.66 8.90
C GLU A 62 -6.39 -0.32 9.62
N LEU A 63 -6.74 0.77 8.91
CA LEU A 63 -6.91 2.10 9.51
C LEU A 63 -7.81 2.08 10.75
N PRO A 64 -9.03 1.51 10.72
CA PRO A 64 -9.87 1.41 11.91
C PRO A 64 -9.26 0.58 13.06
N LEU A 65 -8.30 -0.32 12.78
CA LEU A 65 -7.64 -1.13 13.82
C LEU A 65 -6.52 -0.39 14.54
N VAL A 66 -5.88 0.56 13.85
CA VAL A 66 -4.79 1.40 14.40
C VAL A 66 -5.30 2.69 15.02
N LEU A 67 -6.45 3.20 14.57
CA LEU A 67 -7.08 4.37 15.17
C LEU A 67 -7.41 4.10 16.65
N GLY A 68 -7.06 5.05 17.52
CA GLY A 68 -7.22 4.95 18.97
C GLY A 68 -6.10 4.18 19.68
N ARG A 69 -5.14 3.59 18.95
CA ARG A 69 -3.95 2.97 19.56
C ARG A 69 -2.83 3.99 19.80
N PRO A 70 -2.04 3.83 20.88
CA PRO A 70 -0.84 4.64 21.09
C PRO A 70 0.30 4.20 20.15
N ALA A 71 1.12 5.13 19.70
CA ALA A 71 2.35 4.85 18.97
C ALA A 71 3.39 4.22 19.93
N ARG A 72 4.01 3.12 19.54
CA ARG A 72 5.06 2.43 20.34
C ARG A 72 6.40 3.14 20.35
N ARG A 73 6.58 4.11 19.46
CA ARG A 73 7.80 4.93 19.34
C ARG A 73 7.46 6.27 18.72
N ALA A 74 8.38 7.23 18.83
CA ALA A 74 8.26 8.48 18.09
C ALA A 74 8.25 8.22 16.57
N VAL A 75 7.25 8.75 15.87
CA VAL A 75 7.08 8.63 14.43
C VAL A 75 7.03 10.02 13.80
N ARG A 76 7.88 10.27 12.79
CA ARG A 76 7.88 11.54 12.07
C ARG A 76 6.83 11.55 10.97
N ARG A 77 6.35 12.74 10.63
CA ARG A 77 5.53 13.00 9.44
C ARG A 77 6.19 12.43 8.18
N GLY A 78 5.39 11.81 7.33
CA GLY A 78 5.81 11.16 6.09
C GLY A 78 6.27 9.70 6.27
N THR A 79 6.24 9.17 7.49
CA THR A 79 6.59 7.77 7.75
C THR A 79 5.44 6.84 7.42
N ALA A 80 5.74 5.73 6.73
CA ALA A 80 4.79 4.65 6.50
C ALA A 80 4.47 3.95 7.82
N LEU A 81 3.19 3.91 8.20
CA LEU A 81 2.78 3.23 9.43
C LEU A 81 2.96 1.72 9.24
N THR A 82 3.44 1.04 10.27
CA THR A 82 3.60 -0.42 10.33
C THR A 82 3.19 -0.92 11.71
N TRP A 83 2.81 -2.20 11.83
CA TRP A 83 2.42 -2.80 13.12
C TRP A 83 3.54 -2.81 14.16
N ASP A 84 4.80 -2.65 13.76
CA ASP A 84 5.94 -2.47 14.68
C ASP A 84 5.88 -1.12 15.42
N MET A 85 5.18 -0.13 14.86
CA MET A 85 5.07 1.23 15.39
C MET A 85 3.79 1.45 16.23
N VAL A 86 2.89 0.47 16.30
CA VAL A 86 1.55 0.54 16.93
C VAL A 86 1.38 -0.58 17.95
#